data_AF-A0A086L9C4-F1
#
_entry.id   AF-A0A086L9C4-F1
#
_cell.length_a   1.000
_cell.length_b   1.000
_cell.length_c   1.000
_cell.angle_alpha   90.00
_cell.angle_beta   90.00
_cell.angle_gamma   90.00
#
_symmetry.space_group_name_H-M   'P 1'
#
loop_
_entity.id
_entity.type
_entity.pdbx_description
1 polymer ?
#
loop_
_entity_poly.entity_id
_entity_poly.type
_entity_poly.pdbx_seq_one_letter_code
_entity_poly.pdbx_strand_id
1 'polypeptide(L)'
;MAAAAPAVGGGIRVQEVSDVNRVERIAAHSHIRGLGLTDALQPRKFSQGMVGQPDARKAAGLVCKLVKAGRIAGRAVLLAGQPGSGKTAIAMAVAKELGE
;
A
#
# COMPACT_ATOMS: atom_id res chain seq x y z
N MET A 1 56.88 -13.73 15.95
CA MET A 1 56.51 -14.33 14.65
C MET A 1 55.17 -15.03 14.86
N ALA A 2 54.21 -14.74 13.99
CA ALA A 2 52.74 -14.79 14.14
C ALA A 2 52.11 -15.95 14.94
N ALA A 3 51.20 -15.60 15.86
CA ALA A 3 50.22 -16.50 16.45
C ALA A 3 49.08 -16.77 15.45
N ALA A 4 48.77 -18.06 15.24
CA ALA A 4 47.68 -18.52 14.39
C ALA A 4 46.35 -18.48 15.16
N ALA A 5 45.34 -17.82 14.57
CA ALA A 5 43.95 -17.90 15.01
C ALA A 5 43.21 -18.98 14.20
N PRO A 6 42.33 -19.78 14.83
CA PRO A 6 41.28 -20.47 14.10
C PRO A 6 39.90 -19.88 14.41
N ALA A 7 39.26 -19.46 13.32
CA ALA A 7 37.82 -19.42 13.04
C ALA A 7 36.84 -19.35 14.21
N VAL A 8 36.32 -18.15 14.47
CA VAL A 8 34.97 -18.01 15.03
C VAL A 8 33.99 -18.42 13.93
N GLY A 9 33.41 -19.61 14.08
CA GLY A 9 32.22 -20.01 13.35
C GLY A 9 31.11 -19.02 13.65
N GLY A 10 30.94 -18.03 12.78
CA GLY A 10 29.80 -17.13 12.76
C GLY A 10 28.59 -17.92 12.31
N GLY A 11 27.94 -18.60 13.26
CA GLY A 11 26.66 -19.25 13.05
C GLY A 11 25.71 -18.28 12.35
N ILE A 12 25.05 -18.78 11.31
CA ILE A 12 23.92 -18.10 10.69
C ILE A 12 22.92 -17.85 11.82
N ARG A 13 22.81 -16.59 12.26
CA ARG A 13 21.69 -16.15 13.08
C ARG A 13 20.48 -16.17 12.15
N VAL A 14 19.82 -17.31 12.09
CA VAL A 14 18.44 -17.39 11.59
C VAL A 14 17.64 -16.51 12.52
N GLN A 15 17.39 -15.28 12.08
CA GLN A 15 16.50 -14.38 12.76
C GLN A 15 15.11 -15.00 12.59
N GLU A 16 14.61 -15.64 13.64
CA GLU A 16 13.22 -16.11 13.67
C GLU A 16 12.34 -14.88 13.39
N VAL A 17 11.80 -14.83 12.18
CA VAL A 17 10.72 -13.91 11.84
C VAL A 17 9.53 -14.44 12.63
N SER A 18 9.38 -13.92 13.85
CA SER A 18 8.08 -13.98 14.50
C SER A 18 7.17 -13.14 13.62
N ASP A 19 6.31 -13.81 12.86
CA ASP A 19 5.14 -13.18 12.26
C ASP A 19 4.34 -12.61 13.44
N VAL A 20 4.68 -11.38 13.81
CA VAL A 20 3.87 -10.58 14.71
C VAL A 20 2.60 -10.38 13.90
N ASN A 21 1.61 -11.26 14.15
CA ASN A 21 0.22 -11.02 13.80
C ASN A 21 -0.11 -9.66 14.40
N ARG A 22 0.11 -8.60 13.59
CA ARG A 22 -0.14 -7.22 13.95
C ARG A 22 -1.61 -7.20 14.29
N VAL A 23 -1.92 -7.09 15.58
CA VAL A 23 -3.29 -6.92 16.04
C VAL A 23 -3.83 -5.69 15.32
N GLU A 24 -4.71 -5.90 14.34
CA GLU A 24 -5.31 -4.81 13.58
C GLU A 24 -6.18 -4.00 14.53
N ARG A 25 -5.65 -2.87 15.01
CA ARG A 25 -6.42 -1.90 15.79
C ARG A 25 -7.33 -1.10 14.86
N ILE A 26 -8.50 -0.72 15.34
CA ILE A 26 -9.44 0.10 14.57
C ILE A 26 -8.85 1.51 14.40
N ALA A 27 -8.31 1.80 13.21
CA ALA A 27 -7.84 3.12 12.79
C ALA A 27 -8.94 3.87 12.00
N ALA A 28 -8.81 5.19 11.83
CA ALA A 28 -9.79 6.02 11.10
C ALA A 28 -10.09 5.55 9.65
N HIS A 29 -9.17 4.79 9.05
CA HIS A 29 -9.28 4.26 7.70
C HIS A 29 -9.36 2.71 7.66
N SER A 30 -9.66 2.05 8.78
CA SER A 30 -9.75 0.58 8.87
C SER A 30 -10.90 -0.03 8.06
N HIS A 31 -11.92 0.76 7.73
CA HIS A 31 -13.06 0.34 6.92
C HIS A 31 -12.77 0.33 5.41
N ILE A 32 -11.64 0.89 4.98
CA ILE A 32 -11.27 0.99 3.57
C ILE A 32 -10.64 -0.33 3.13
N ARG A 33 -11.26 -0.97 2.14
CA ARG A 33 -10.83 -2.28 1.61
C ARG A 33 -10.27 -2.20 0.18
N GLY A 34 -10.38 -1.04 -0.47
CA GLY A 34 -9.87 -0.81 -1.83
C GLY A 34 -10.52 0.38 -2.51
N LEU A 35 -10.23 0.61 -3.78
CA LEU A 35 -10.72 1.78 -4.51
C LEU A 35 -12.18 1.65 -5.00
N GLY A 36 -12.76 0.43 -4.98
CA GLY A 36 -14.16 0.18 -5.33
C GLY A 36 -14.50 0.48 -6.80
N LEU A 37 -13.58 0.15 -7.71
CA LEU A 37 -13.71 0.35 -9.15
C LEU A 37 -14.26 -0.91 -9.83
N THR A 38 -14.86 -0.73 -11.01
CA THR A 38 -15.15 -1.83 -11.94
C THR A 38 -13.94 -2.13 -12.83
N ASP A 39 -14.00 -3.22 -13.60
CA ASP A 39 -12.93 -3.60 -14.56
C ASP A 39 -12.67 -2.50 -15.60
N ALA A 40 -13.73 -1.77 -15.96
CA ALA A 40 -13.71 -0.61 -16.83
C ALA A 40 -13.18 0.68 -16.16
N LEU A 41 -12.59 0.60 -14.96
CA LEU A 41 -12.10 1.74 -14.16
C LEU A 41 -13.19 2.76 -13.79
N GLN A 42 -14.45 2.33 -13.71
CA GLN A 42 -15.53 3.22 -13.29
C GLN A 42 -15.76 3.08 -11.78
N PRO A 43 -15.77 4.19 -11.03
CA PRO A 43 -16.03 4.16 -9.60
C PRO A 43 -17.50 3.85 -9.34
N ARG A 44 -17.77 2.86 -8.49
CA ARG A 44 -19.13 2.62 -7.98
C ARG A 44 -19.48 3.67 -6.94
N LYS A 45 -20.75 4.10 -6.89
CA LYS A 45 -21.24 5.13 -5.94
C LYS A 45 -20.84 4.83 -4.48
N PHE A 46 -20.97 3.55 -4.08
CA PHE A 46 -20.56 3.03 -2.78
C PHE A 46 -19.90 1.67 -2.99
N SER A 47 -18.63 1.50 -2.62
CA SER A 47 -17.95 0.21 -2.73
C SER A 47 -16.63 0.19 -1.95
N GLN A 48 -16.28 -0.95 -1.36
CA GLN A 48 -15.02 -1.21 -0.64
C GLN A 48 -14.66 -0.16 0.44
N GLY A 49 -15.68 0.38 1.12
CA GLY A 49 -15.50 1.40 2.16
C GLY A 49 -15.29 2.83 1.61
N MET A 50 -15.35 3.02 0.29
CA MET A 50 -15.23 4.32 -0.37
C MET A 50 -16.60 4.82 -0.86
N VAL A 51 -16.82 6.13 -0.68
CA VAL A 51 -18.04 6.85 -1.09
C VAL A 51 -17.65 8.14 -1.79
N GLY A 52 -18.29 8.43 -2.92
CA GLY A 52 -18.03 9.65 -3.69
C GLY A 52 -16.61 9.71 -4.27
N GLN A 53 -16.10 10.92 -4.49
CA GLN A 53 -14.79 11.21 -5.11
C GLN A 53 -14.52 10.41 -6.41
N PRO A 54 -15.43 10.44 -7.41
CA PRO A 54 -15.35 9.57 -8.58
C PRO A 54 -14.07 9.84 -9.40
N ASP A 55 -13.73 11.11 -9.63
CA ASP A 55 -12.57 11.47 -10.45
C ASP A 55 -11.26 11.06 -9.79
N ALA A 56 -11.13 11.31 -8.48
CA ALA A 56 -9.94 10.95 -7.73
C ALA A 56 -9.77 9.42 -7.63
N ARG A 57 -10.86 8.67 -7.44
CA ARG A 57 -10.82 7.20 -7.42
C ARG A 57 -10.48 6.62 -8.79
N LYS A 58 -11.03 7.18 -9.86
CA LYS A 58 -10.71 6.77 -11.23
C LYS A 58 -9.24 7.05 -11.57
N ALA A 59 -8.74 8.23 -11.22
CA ALA A 59 -7.33 8.59 -11.41
C ALA A 59 -6.40 7.67 -10.61
N ALA A 60 -6.73 7.40 -9.35
CA ALA A 60 -5.98 6.44 -8.51
C ALA A 60 -5.97 5.03 -9.12
N GLY A 61 -7.10 4.57 -9.67
CA GLY A 61 -7.18 3.27 -10.35
C GLY A 61 -6.32 3.17 -11.60
N LEU A 62 -6.25 4.25 -12.39
CA LEU A 62 -5.34 4.33 -13.53
C LEU A 62 -3.88 4.23 -13.08
N VAL A 63 -3.50 4.97 -12.03
CA VAL A 63 -2.16 4.88 -11.45
C VAL A 63 -1.87 3.45 -10.99
N CYS A 64 -2.78 2.81 -10.25
CA CYS A 64 -2.60 1.42 -9.82
C CYS A 64 -2.41 0.47 -11.00
N LYS A 65 -3.19 0.62 -12.09
CA LYS A 65 -3.01 -0.20 -13.29
C LYS A 65 -1.66 0.03 -13.97
N LEU A 66 -1.19 1.28 -14.05
CA LEU A 66 0.12 1.60 -14.61
C LEU A 66 1.26 1.03 -13.79
N VAL A 67 1.14 1.06 -12.46
CA VAL A 67 2.09 0.46 -11.51
C VAL A 67 2.11 -1.06 -11.68
N LYS A 68 0.94 -1.73 -11.66
CA LYS A 68 0.84 -3.19 -11.86
C LYS A 68 1.36 -3.63 -13.22
N ALA A 69 1.19 -2.81 -14.26
CA ALA A 69 1.71 -3.08 -15.60
C ALA A 69 3.21 -2.77 -15.76
N GLY A 70 3.88 -2.22 -14.73
CA GLY A 70 5.30 -1.85 -14.79
C GLY A 70 5.62 -0.73 -15.79
N ARG A 71 4.60 0.02 -16.26
CA ARG A 71 4.77 1.07 -17.29
C ARG A 71 5.18 2.43 -16.73
N ILE A 72 5.30 2.53 -15.41
CA ILE A 72 5.63 3.76 -14.70
C ILE A 72 6.74 3.49 -13.68
N ALA A 73 7.85 4.23 -13.77
CA ALA A 73 8.98 4.18 -12.85
C ALA A 73 9.50 5.60 -12.59
N GLY A 74 9.94 5.88 -11.36
CA GLY A 74 10.50 7.18 -10.96
C GLY A 74 9.52 8.36 -11.05
N ARG A 75 8.21 8.11 -10.92
CA ARG A 75 7.17 9.15 -10.94
C ARG A 75 6.56 9.35 -9.56
N ALA A 76 6.25 10.60 -9.23
CA ALA A 76 5.51 10.97 -8.03
C ALA A 76 4.07 11.33 -8.38
N VAL A 77 3.14 11.01 -7.48
CA VAL A 77 1.72 11.40 -7.56
C VAL A 77 1.37 12.21 -6.31
N LEU A 78 0.79 13.40 -6.50
CA LEU A 78 0.36 14.28 -5.43
C LEU A 78 -1.16 14.25 -5.28
N LEU A 79 -1.65 13.99 -4.06
CA LEU A 79 -3.06 14.13 -3.71
C LEU A 79 -3.29 15.50 -3.05
N ALA A 80 -3.96 16.40 -3.75
CA ALA A 80 -4.26 17.76 -3.28
C ALA A 80 -5.76 17.96 -3.00
N GLY A 81 -6.09 18.90 -2.12
CA GLY A 81 -7.47 19.23 -1.75
C GLY A 81 -7.61 19.74 -0.31
N GLN A 82 -8.79 20.24 0.04
CA GLN A 82 -9.11 20.78 1.37
C GLN A 82 -8.99 19.73 2.50
N PRO A 83 -8.78 20.14 3.77
CA PRO A 83 -8.84 19.23 4.91
C PRO A 83 -10.15 18.42 4.92
N GLY A 84 -10.09 17.14 5.31
CA GLY A 84 -11.27 16.26 5.34
C GLY A 84 -11.74 15.71 3.98
N SER A 85 -11.13 16.09 2.86
CA SER A 85 -11.54 15.64 1.52
C SER A 85 -11.18 14.17 1.16
N GLY A 86 -10.70 13.39 2.12
CA GLY A 86 -10.39 11.96 1.90
C GLY A 86 -9.06 11.65 1.20
N LYS A 87 -8.09 12.56 1.18
CA LYS A 87 -6.76 12.31 0.58
C LYS A 87 -6.05 11.09 1.15
N THR A 88 -5.98 11.01 2.48
CA THR A 88 -5.39 9.87 3.19
C THR A 88 -6.20 8.60 2.97
N ALA A 89 -7.52 8.70 2.90
CA ALA A 89 -8.40 7.58 2.58
C ALA A 89 -8.12 7.00 1.19
N ILE A 90 -7.90 7.85 0.17
CA ILE A 90 -7.53 7.40 -1.18
C ILE A 90 -6.14 6.75 -1.17
N ALA A 91 -5.17 7.32 -0.46
CA ALA A 91 -3.85 6.70 -0.33
C ALA A 91 -3.93 5.31 0.31
N MET A 92 -4.74 5.14 1.37
CA MET A 92 -5.01 3.84 1.98
C MET A 92 -5.68 2.88 1.00
N ALA A 93 -6.65 3.35 0.23
CA ALA A 93 -7.32 2.54 -0.80
C ALA A 93 -6.34 2.07 -1.88
N VAL A 94 -5.44 2.95 -2.33
CA VAL A 94 -4.37 2.61 -3.29
C VAL A 94 -3.44 1.52 -2.74
N ALA A 95 -3.04 1.63 -1.47
CA ALA A 95 -2.21 0.62 -0.82
C ALA A 95 -2.91 -0.75 -0.80
N LYS A 96 -4.18 -0.80 -0.34
CA LYS A 96 -4.97 -2.04 -0.35
C LYS A 96 -5.16 -2.62 -1.76
N GLU A 97 -5.30 -1.77 -2.78
CA GLU A 97 -5.51 -2.20 -4.15
C GLU A 97 -4.24 -2.77 -4.81
N LEU A 98 -3.07 -2.23 -4.46
CA LEU A 98 -1.77 -2.70 -4.97
C LEU A 98 -1.30 -3.98 -4.28
N GLY A 99 -1.77 -4.21 -3.06
CA GLY A 99 -1.43 -5.37 -2.24
C GLY A 99 -0.98 -4.91 -0.86
N GLU A 100 -1.71 -5.34 0.17
CA GLU A 100 -1.08 -5.71 1.43
C GLU A 100 -0.53 -7.14 1.32
#